data_AF-A0A6I6UNH8-F1
#
_entry.id   AF-A0A6I6UNH8-F1
#
_cell.length_a   1.000
_cell.length_b   1.000
_cell.length_c   1.000
_cell.angle_alpha   90.00
_cell.angle_beta   90.00
_cell.angle_gamma   90.00
#
_symmetry.space_group_name_H-M   'P 1'
#
loop_
_entity.id
_entity.type
_entity.pdbx_description
1 polymer ?
#
loop_
_entity_poly.entity_id
_entity_poly.type
_entity_poly.pdbx_seq_one_letter_code
_entity_poly.pdbx_strand_id
1 'polypeptide(L)'
;MVVEKEGTIIPKAPYDFVKTLTFLRKFPPSKEEQARNTYTKAIMIDNQVILFELFSKGDIEKPQLIYRLYSDTDMTNERIAEAIKRISFFLSLYDDLNPFYRLSKTDPTFYPICQRLYGYHQVKFLTAFENACWAILSQRTPVHLARSIKNELASAFGKSIKRKNCTHIAFPEPQHVLNAQEDEVLKVVRSERKVNYILSAAKRFAEVPNTFLMEEDY
;
A
#
# COMPACT_ATOMS: atom_id res chain seq x y z
N MET A 1 -18.80 9.02 14.26
CA MET A 1 -19.38 7.66 14.27
C MET A 1 -18.58 6.88 13.25
N VAL A 2 -17.93 5.77 13.60
CA VAL A 2 -17.13 5.02 12.62
C VAL A 2 -18.09 4.19 11.76
N VAL A 3 -18.12 4.47 10.46
CA VAL A 3 -18.97 3.75 9.51
C VAL A 3 -18.22 2.51 9.03
N GLU A 4 -18.87 1.36 9.12
CA GLU A 4 -18.28 0.06 8.78
C GLU A 4 -18.91 -0.52 7.50
N LYS A 5 -18.07 -1.08 6.63
CA LYS A 5 -18.49 -1.88 5.46
C LYS A 5 -17.66 -3.15 5.40
N GLU A 6 -18.31 -4.29 5.19
CA GLU A 6 -17.65 -5.59 5.07
C GLU A 6 -17.98 -6.23 3.72
N GLY A 7 -17.06 -7.04 3.20
CA GLY A 7 -17.28 -7.85 2.01
C GLY A 7 -16.13 -8.81 1.76
N THR A 8 -16.16 -9.47 0.61
CA THR A 8 -15.18 -10.50 0.22
C THR A 8 -14.54 -10.14 -1.11
N ILE A 9 -13.22 -10.28 -1.19
CA ILE A 9 -12.44 -10.30 -2.43
C ILE A 9 -12.02 -11.75 -2.70
N ILE A 10 -12.07 -12.16 -3.97
CA ILE A 10 -11.63 -13.49 -4.42
C ILE A 10 -10.35 -13.31 -5.23
N PRO A 11 -9.16 -13.55 -4.64
CA PRO A 11 -7.90 -13.49 -5.37
C PRO A 11 -7.84 -14.54 -6.49
N LYS A 12 -7.02 -14.28 -7.51
CA LYS A 12 -6.65 -15.26 -8.52
C LYS A 12 -5.79 -16.34 -7.87
N ALA A 13 -6.23 -17.59 -7.96
CA ALA A 13 -5.46 -18.72 -7.47
C ALA A 13 -4.21 -18.99 -8.34
N PRO A 14 -3.09 -19.46 -7.75
CA PRO A 14 -2.92 -19.70 -6.32
C PRO A 14 -2.54 -18.43 -5.53
N TYR A 15 -3.12 -18.20 -4.36
CA TYR A 15 -2.80 -17.03 -3.50
C TYR A 15 -2.68 -17.41 -2.02
N ASP A 16 -1.51 -17.14 -1.42
CA ASP A 16 -1.19 -17.39 -0.01
C ASP A 16 -1.02 -16.07 0.75
N PHE A 17 -2.10 -15.67 1.45
CA PHE A 17 -2.10 -14.45 2.25
C PHE A 17 -1.04 -14.45 3.36
N VAL A 18 -0.72 -15.60 3.95
CA VAL A 18 0.25 -15.69 5.05
C VAL A 18 1.66 -15.36 4.55
N LYS A 19 2.01 -15.80 3.33
CA LYS A 19 3.28 -15.40 2.69
C LYS A 19 3.31 -13.90 2.41
N THR A 20 2.20 -13.33 1.93
CA THR A 20 2.06 -11.88 1.73
C THR A 20 2.28 -11.10 3.04
N LEU A 21 1.66 -11.52 4.15
CA LEU A 21 1.87 -10.91 5.47
C LEU A 21 3.32 -11.05 5.96
N THR A 22 3.93 -12.21 5.71
CA THR A 22 5.33 -12.47 6.08
C THR A 22 6.28 -11.50 5.37
N PHE A 23 6.02 -11.19 4.10
CA PHE A 23 6.76 -10.15 3.38
C PHE A 23 6.49 -8.76 3.96
N LEU A 24 5.22 -8.38 4.16
CA LEU A 24 4.83 -7.07 4.69
C LEU A 24 5.48 -6.72 6.04
N ARG A 25 5.65 -7.71 6.92
CA ARG A 25 6.35 -7.54 8.22
C ARG A 25 7.83 -7.17 8.08
N LYS A 26 8.44 -7.51 6.94
CA LYS A 26 9.84 -7.23 6.63
C LYS A 26 9.97 -6.06 5.66
N PHE A 27 8.91 -5.70 4.94
CA PHE A 27 8.90 -4.64 3.94
C PHE A 27 9.06 -3.26 4.62
N PRO A 28 10.22 -2.60 4.48
CA PRO A 28 10.52 -1.39 5.26
C PRO A 28 9.50 -0.25 5.12
N PRO A 29 8.92 0.04 3.93
CA PRO A 29 7.93 1.11 3.76
C PRO A 29 6.61 0.92 4.51
N SER A 30 6.26 -0.32 4.83
CA SER A 30 4.99 -0.72 5.45
C SER A 30 5.19 -1.47 6.77
N LYS A 31 6.37 -1.34 7.39
CA LYS A 31 6.69 -2.06 8.63
C LYS A 31 5.89 -1.46 9.78
N GLU A 32 4.68 -1.97 9.94
CA GLU A 32 3.77 -1.69 11.04
C GLU A 32 3.61 -2.96 11.88
N GLU A 33 3.25 -2.81 13.17
CA GLU A 33 2.85 -3.96 13.98
C GLU A 33 1.49 -4.44 13.49
N GLN A 34 1.46 -5.69 13.02
CA GLN A 34 0.30 -6.35 12.44
C GLN A 34 0.06 -7.66 13.17
N ALA A 35 -1.20 -8.01 13.42
CA ALA A 35 -1.49 -9.30 14.03
C ALA A 35 -1.11 -10.46 13.09
N ARG A 36 -1.11 -11.70 13.62
CA ARG A 36 -0.56 -12.86 12.89
C ARG A 36 -1.28 -13.16 11.57
N ASN A 37 -2.59 -12.96 11.51
CA ASN A 37 -3.43 -13.34 10.38
C ASN A 37 -4.32 -12.19 9.87
N THR A 38 -4.06 -10.96 10.31
CA THR A 38 -4.78 -9.78 9.83
C THR A 38 -3.80 -8.74 9.32
N TYR A 39 -4.27 -7.93 8.39
CA TYR A 39 -3.55 -6.75 7.94
C TYR A 39 -4.45 -5.54 8.01
N THR A 40 -4.01 -4.53 8.75
CA THR A 40 -4.73 -3.30 9.00
C THR A 40 -3.90 -2.13 8.53
N LYS A 41 -4.41 -1.34 7.59
CA LYS A 41 -3.70 -0.14 7.10
C LYS A 41 -4.69 0.94 6.67
N ALA A 42 -4.28 2.20 6.80
CA ALA A 42 -5.05 3.34 6.37
C ALA A 42 -4.62 3.83 4.98
N ILE A 43 -5.60 4.28 4.19
CA ILE A 43 -5.41 4.94 2.90
C ILE A 43 -6.20 6.23 2.84
N MET A 44 -5.66 7.20 2.11
CA MET A 44 -6.36 8.43 1.77
C MET A 44 -7.01 8.23 0.40
N ILE A 45 -8.31 8.48 0.31
CA ILE A 45 -9.04 8.52 -0.95
C ILE A 45 -9.92 9.77 -0.93
N ASP A 46 -9.59 10.72 -1.80
CA ASP A 46 -10.26 12.00 -1.99
C ASP A 46 -10.42 12.72 -0.66
N ASN A 47 -9.28 12.98 -0.01
CA ASN A 47 -9.18 13.72 1.26
C ASN A 47 -9.86 13.04 2.48
N GLN A 48 -10.38 11.82 2.34
CA GLN A 48 -11.03 11.07 3.43
C GLN A 48 -10.30 9.75 3.70
N VAL A 49 -9.98 9.52 4.98
CA VAL A 49 -9.25 8.33 5.43
C VAL A 49 -10.17 7.11 5.45
N ILE A 50 -9.72 6.02 4.84
CA ILE A 50 -10.31 4.69 4.95
C ILE A 50 -9.27 3.78 5.62
N LEU A 51 -9.61 3.24 6.79
CA LEU A 51 -8.90 2.13 7.40
C LEU A 51 -9.46 0.84 6.85
N PHE A 52 -8.61 -0.04 6.33
CA PHE A 52 -9.03 -1.37 5.94
C PHE A 52 -8.38 -2.42 6.83
N GLU A 53 -9.13 -3.48 7.12
CA GLU A 53 -8.70 -4.68 7.84
C GLU A 53 -8.98 -5.89 6.94
N LEU A 54 -7.98 -6.75 6.73
CA LEU A 54 -8.06 -7.92 5.86
C LEU A 54 -7.78 -9.20 6.63
N PHE A 55 -8.52 -10.26 6.31
CA PHE A 55 -8.29 -11.60 6.85
C PHE A 55 -8.62 -12.69 5.83
N SER A 56 -7.82 -13.76 5.79
CA SER A 56 -8.05 -14.89 4.89
C SER A 56 -9.01 -15.90 5.48
N LYS A 57 -9.93 -16.43 4.65
CA LYS A 57 -10.86 -17.52 4.99
C LYS A 57 -10.72 -18.74 4.08
N GLY A 58 -10.10 -18.59 2.90
CA GLY A 58 -9.87 -19.66 1.94
C GLY A 58 -8.51 -20.36 2.09
N ASP A 59 -8.29 -21.37 1.25
CA ASP A 59 -6.99 -22.00 1.04
C ASP A 59 -6.26 -21.39 -0.17
N ILE A 60 -5.05 -21.89 -0.48
CA ILE A 60 -4.20 -21.33 -1.54
C ILE A 60 -4.85 -21.45 -2.92
N GLU A 61 -5.58 -22.52 -3.20
CA GLU A 61 -6.20 -22.80 -4.51
C GLU A 61 -7.62 -22.24 -4.63
N LYS A 62 -8.28 -21.98 -3.49
CA LYS A 62 -9.58 -21.34 -3.39
C LYS A 62 -9.51 -20.15 -2.42
N PRO A 63 -8.70 -19.13 -2.73
CA PRO A 63 -8.46 -18.03 -1.82
C PRO A 63 -9.72 -17.19 -1.62
N GLN A 64 -9.94 -16.73 -0.39
CA GLN A 64 -10.98 -15.78 -0.03
C GLN A 64 -10.42 -14.81 0.99
N LEU A 65 -10.51 -13.52 0.69
CA LEU A 65 -10.03 -12.45 1.56
C LEU A 65 -11.23 -11.60 1.98
N ILE A 66 -11.55 -11.62 3.26
CA ILE A 66 -12.60 -10.76 3.81
C ILE A 66 -11.97 -9.40 4.13
N TYR A 67 -12.66 -8.33 3.75
CA TYR A 67 -12.27 -6.96 4.06
C TYR A 67 -13.29 -6.30 4.97
N ARG A 68 -12.81 -5.43 5.85
CA ARG A 68 -13.62 -4.43 6.57
C ARG A 68 -13.04 -3.05 6.33
N LEU A 69 -13.89 -2.11 5.94
CA LEU A 69 -13.54 -0.70 5.74
C LEU A 69 -14.16 0.14 6.85
N TYR A 70 -13.40 1.09 7.35
CA TYR A 70 -13.81 2.03 8.38
C TYR A 70 -13.46 3.47 7.99
N SER A 71 -14.36 4.41 8.25
CA SER A 71 -14.11 5.84 8.08
C SER A 71 -14.88 6.64 9.14
N ASP A 72 -14.41 7.85 9.46
CA ASP A 72 -15.08 8.74 10.43
C ASP A 72 -16.36 9.38 9.88
N THR A 73 -16.53 9.34 8.55
CA THR A 73 -17.67 9.81 7.80
C THR A 73 -18.14 8.74 6.82
N ASP A 74 -19.37 8.85 6.30
CA ASP A 74 -19.92 7.88 5.36
C ASP A 74 -19.03 7.67 4.13
N MET A 75 -19.06 6.45 3.60
CA MET A 75 -18.33 6.06 2.40
C MET A 75 -19.33 5.86 1.27
N THR A 76 -19.16 6.59 0.17
CA THR A 76 -19.94 6.36 -1.04
C THR A 76 -19.55 5.02 -1.68
N ASN A 77 -20.39 4.49 -2.57
CA ASN A 77 -20.09 3.24 -3.26
C ASN A 77 -18.84 3.36 -4.14
N GLU A 78 -18.62 4.52 -4.74
CA GLU A 78 -17.45 4.83 -5.58
C GLU A 78 -16.17 4.76 -4.74
N ARG A 79 -16.19 5.30 -3.52
CA ARG A 79 -15.04 5.30 -2.62
C ARG A 79 -14.74 3.92 -2.06
N ILE A 80 -15.78 3.13 -1.79
CA ILE A 80 -15.65 1.72 -1.42
C ILE A 80 -15.01 0.93 -2.58
N ALA A 81 -15.49 1.13 -3.81
CA ALA A 81 -14.94 0.47 -5.00
C ALA A 81 -13.47 0.85 -5.23
N GLU A 82 -13.13 2.13 -5.12
CA GLU A 82 -11.74 2.61 -5.24
C GLU A 82 -10.85 2.04 -4.13
N ALA A 83 -11.32 1.96 -2.89
CA ALA A 83 -10.58 1.31 -1.80
C ALA A 83 -10.30 -0.16 -2.12
N ILE A 84 -11.31 -0.90 -2.58
CA ILE A 84 -11.17 -2.31 -2.97
C ILE A 84 -10.19 -2.45 -4.14
N LYS A 85 -10.25 -1.56 -5.14
CA LYS A 85 -9.33 -1.53 -6.28
C LYS A 85 -7.89 -1.32 -5.82
N ARG A 86 -7.63 -0.33 -4.95
CA ARG A 86 -6.30 -0.06 -4.40
C ARG A 86 -5.76 -1.19 -3.54
N ILE A 87 -6.60 -1.79 -2.69
CA ILE A 87 -6.22 -2.98 -1.90
C ILE A 87 -5.86 -4.14 -2.82
N SER A 88 -6.68 -4.37 -3.86
CA SER A 88 -6.47 -5.45 -4.82
C SER A 88 -5.17 -5.28 -5.60
N PHE A 89 -4.88 -4.06 -6.05
CA PHE A 89 -3.62 -3.74 -6.72
C PHE A 89 -2.43 -3.86 -5.76
N PHE A 90 -2.53 -3.30 -4.56
CA PHE A 90 -1.48 -3.32 -3.53
C PHE A 90 -1.00 -4.73 -3.20
N LEU A 91 -1.92 -5.70 -3.13
CA LEU A 91 -1.62 -7.10 -2.86
C LEU A 91 -1.55 -7.97 -4.12
N SER A 92 -1.64 -7.35 -5.31
CA SER A 92 -1.63 -8.02 -6.61
C SER A 92 -2.64 -9.16 -6.71
N LEU A 93 -3.83 -8.99 -6.12
CA LEU A 93 -4.78 -10.08 -5.89
C LEU A 93 -5.25 -10.77 -7.18
N TYR A 94 -5.12 -10.13 -8.34
CA TYR A 94 -5.61 -10.66 -9.61
C TYR A 94 -4.49 -11.07 -10.58
N ASP A 95 -3.22 -10.97 -10.19
CA ASP A 95 -2.10 -11.39 -11.04
C ASP A 95 -2.15 -12.92 -11.28
N ASP A 96 -2.04 -13.36 -12.54
CA ASP A 96 -1.98 -14.80 -12.87
C ASP A 96 -0.54 -15.30 -12.81
N LEU A 97 -0.23 -16.08 -11.78
CA LEU A 97 1.11 -16.65 -11.57
C LEU A 97 1.36 -17.93 -12.39
N ASN A 98 0.36 -18.51 -13.03
CA ASN A 98 0.53 -19.78 -13.77
C ASN A 98 1.58 -19.72 -14.89
N PRO A 99 1.65 -18.65 -15.72
CA PRO A 99 2.73 -18.51 -16.70
C PRO A 99 4.11 -18.51 -16.06
N PHE A 100 4.28 -17.78 -14.96
CA PHE A 100 5.53 -17.70 -14.21
C PHE A 100 5.95 -19.06 -13.63
N TYR A 101 5.01 -19.82 -13.06
CA TYR A 101 5.30 -21.17 -12.56
C TYR A 101 5.61 -22.19 -13.66
N ARG A 102 5.08 -22.02 -14.88
CA ARG A 102 5.49 -22.85 -16.02
C ARG A 102 6.92 -22.54 -16.43
N LEU A 103 7.29 -21.26 -16.48
CA LEU A 103 8.66 -20.83 -16.78
C LEU A 103 9.66 -21.30 -15.72
N SER A 104 9.31 -21.23 -14.43
CA SER A 104 10.25 -21.63 -13.38
C SER A 104 10.65 -23.10 -13.42
N LYS A 105 9.81 -23.98 -13.98
CA LYS A 105 10.13 -25.41 -14.15
C LYS A 105 11.29 -25.66 -15.11
N THR A 106 11.60 -24.71 -16.00
CA THR A 106 12.73 -24.83 -16.93
C THR A 106 14.05 -24.34 -16.33
N ASP A 107 14.02 -23.78 -15.11
CA ASP A 107 15.20 -23.32 -14.37
C ASP A 107 15.36 -24.16 -13.08
N PRO A 108 16.24 -25.18 -13.08
CA PRO A 108 16.45 -26.05 -11.93
C PRO A 108 16.94 -25.34 -10.66
N THR A 109 17.59 -24.18 -10.80
CA THR A 109 18.12 -23.42 -9.65
C THR A 109 17.01 -22.57 -9.03
N PHE A 110 16.13 -22.02 -9.85
CA PHE A 110 15.03 -21.18 -9.40
C PHE A 110 13.78 -21.95 -8.98
N TYR A 111 13.52 -23.12 -9.57
CA TYR A 111 12.33 -23.92 -9.31
C TYR A 111 12.07 -24.21 -7.81
N PRO A 112 13.07 -24.62 -6.99
CA PRO A 112 12.86 -24.85 -5.55
C PRO A 112 12.41 -23.59 -4.80
N ILE A 113 12.85 -22.40 -5.24
CA ILE A 113 12.44 -21.12 -4.66
C ILE A 113 10.96 -20.86 -4.98
N CYS A 114 10.55 -21.07 -6.24
CA CYS A 114 9.15 -20.96 -6.63
C CYS A 114 8.24 -21.92 -5.87
N GLN A 115 8.66 -23.17 -5.66
CA GLN A 115 7.88 -24.13 -4.87
C GLN A 115 7.71 -23.65 -3.43
N ARG A 116 8.79 -23.17 -2.80
CA ARG A 116 8.74 -22.62 -1.43
C ARG A 116 7.84 -21.38 -1.32
N LEU A 117 7.79 -20.57 -2.36
CA LEU A 117 7.01 -19.33 -2.42
C LEU A 117 5.68 -19.49 -3.18
N TYR A 118 5.22 -20.72 -3.42
CA TYR A 118 3.98 -20.95 -4.16
C TYR A 118 2.78 -20.23 -3.52
N GLY A 119 2.04 -19.49 -4.34
CA GLY A 119 0.95 -18.60 -3.94
C GLY A 119 1.38 -17.21 -3.44
N TYR A 120 2.68 -16.90 -3.36
CA TYR A 120 3.11 -15.55 -2.98
C TYR A 120 2.93 -14.58 -4.15
N HIS A 121 2.12 -13.54 -3.94
CA HIS A 121 1.96 -12.43 -4.87
C HIS A 121 2.84 -11.25 -4.45
N GLN A 122 3.30 -10.49 -5.44
CA GLN A 122 4.10 -9.29 -5.19
C GLN A 122 3.28 -8.24 -4.43
N VAL A 123 3.88 -7.66 -3.39
CA VAL A 123 3.32 -6.49 -2.71
C VAL A 123 3.80 -5.22 -3.40
N LYS A 124 2.88 -4.32 -3.70
CA LYS A 124 3.11 -3.02 -4.36
C LYS A 124 2.95 -1.88 -3.33
N PHE A 125 2.73 -0.66 -3.78
CA PHE A 125 2.32 0.47 -2.94
C PHE A 125 0.82 0.74 -3.11
N LEU A 126 0.20 1.38 -2.12
CA LEU A 126 -1.22 1.74 -2.20
C LEU A 126 -1.46 2.94 -3.13
N THR A 127 -0.45 3.81 -3.30
CA THR A 127 -0.48 4.91 -4.27
C THR A 127 0.85 5.04 -5.00
N ALA A 128 0.78 5.51 -6.24
CA ALA A 128 1.95 5.83 -7.04
C ALA A 128 2.83 6.90 -6.38
N PHE A 129 2.19 7.89 -5.78
CA PHE A 129 2.87 8.98 -5.09
C PHE A 129 3.64 8.50 -3.85
N GLU A 130 3.05 7.59 -3.03
CA GLU A 130 3.77 6.99 -1.90
C GLU A 130 5.01 6.21 -2.37
N ASN A 131 4.91 5.48 -3.48
CA ASN A 131 6.04 4.78 -4.09
C ASN A 131 7.14 5.75 -4.54
N ALA A 132 6.79 6.81 -5.26
CA ALA A 132 7.74 7.81 -5.73
C ALA A 132 8.45 8.51 -4.56
N CYS A 133 7.71 8.88 -3.51
CA CYS A 133 8.28 9.45 -2.29
C CYS A 133 9.25 8.46 -1.64
N TRP A 134 8.87 7.18 -1.50
CA TRP A 134 9.78 6.17 -0.96
C TRP A 134 11.06 6.01 -1.78
N ALA A 135 10.94 5.98 -3.12
CA ALA A 135 12.08 5.90 -4.02
C ALA A 135 13.03 7.09 -3.83
N ILE A 136 12.51 8.32 -3.75
CA ILE A 136 13.32 9.53 -3.51
C ILE A 136 13.96 9.50 -2.11
N LEU A 137 13.20 9.15 -1.08
CA LEU A 137 13.67 9.15 0.31
C LEU A 137 14.77 8.10 0.55
N SER A 138 14.68 6.94 -0.11
CA SER A 138 15.65 5.85 0.03
C SER A 138 16.97 6.06 -0.75
N GLN A 139 17.02 7.01 -1.69
CA GLN A 139 18.23 7.30 -2.46
C GLN A 139 19.40 7.68 -1.55
N ARG A 140 20.46 6.85 -1.59
CA ARG A 140 21.71 7.02 -0.81
C ARG A 140 21.43 7.31 0.67
N THR A 141 20.42 6.67 1.25
CA THR A 141 20.02 6.88 2.64
C THR A 141 19.76 5.54 3.31
N PRO A 142 20.29 5.31 4.53
CA PRO A 142 20.01 4.10 5.27
C PRO A 142 18.51 3.86 5.40
N VAL A 143 18.07 2.63 5.14
CA VAL A 143 16.65 2.27 5.01
C VAL A 143 15.82 2.64 6.25
N HIS A 144 16.41 2.54 7.45
CA HIS A 144 15.73 2.89 8.69
C HIS A 144 15.47 4.40 8.81
N LEU A 145 16.39 5.23 8.32
CA LEU A 145 16.26 6.69 8.29
C LEU A 145 15.25 7.11 7.22
N ALA A 146 15.32 6.53 6.02
CA ALA A 146 14.34 6.78 4.96
C ALA A 146 12.90 6.45 5.43
N ARG A 147 12.75 5.36 6.20
CA ARG A 147 11.47 5.01 6.84
C ARG A 147 11.05 6.01 7.91
N SER A 148 11.96 6.48 8.77
CA SER A 148 11.65 7.53 9.74
C SER A 148 11.10 8.77 9.04
N ILE A 149 11.79 9.25 8.00
CA ILE A 149 11.38 10.42 7.23
C ILE A 149 10.02 10.18 6.55
N LYS A 150 9.78 8.99 5.98
CA LYS A 150 8.46 8.64 5.41
C LYS A 150 7.34 8.72 6.44
N ASN A 151 7.58 8.22 7.66
CA ASN A 151 6.59 8.25 8.74
C ASN A 151 6.35 9.67 9.26
N GLU A 152 7.40 10.49 9.34
CA GLU A 152 7.29 11.91 9.70
C GLU A 152 6.52 12.68 8.63
N LEU A 153 6.75 12.40 7.34
CA LEU A 153 6.00 12.98 6.23
C LEU A 153 4.52 12.59 6.27
N ALA A 154 4.23 11.32 6.56
CA ALA A 154 2.86 10.85 6.77
C ALA A 154 2.20 11.52 7.97
N SER A 155 2.94 11.74 9.06
CA SER A 155 2.42 12.36 10.27
C SER A 155 2.18 13.86 10.11
N ALA A 156 3.05 14.56 9.36
CA ALA A 156 2.98 16.00 9.15
C ALA A 156 1.90 16.39 8.13
N PHE A 157 1.75 15.62 7.05
CA PHE A 157 0.90 16.01 5.91
C PHE A 157 -0.22 15.02 5.60
N GLY A 158 -0.22 13.83 6.22
CA GLY A 158 -1.30 12.86 6.10
C GLY A 158 -2.47 13.15 7.02
N LYS A 159 -3.42 12.22 7.06
CA LYS A 159 -4.57 12.24 7.99
C LYS A 159 -4.67 10.91 8.70
N SER A 160 -5.35 10.91 9.83
CA SER A 160 -5.47 9.71 10.66
C SER A 160 -6.91 9.36 11.00
N ILE A 161 -7.12 8.10 11.36
CA ILE A 161 -8.35 7.59 11.98
C ILE A 161 -7.98 6.84 13.27
N LYS A 162 -8.78 7.03 14.32
CA LYS A 162 -8.60 6.35 15.61
C LYS A 162 -9.51 5.14 15.70
N ARG A 163 -8.96 3.97 16.01
CA ARG A 163 -9.74 2.74 16.21
C ARG A 163 -9.02 1.79 17.18
N LYS A 164 -9.77 1.13 18.07
CA LYS A 164 -9.22 0.15 19.05
C LYS A 164 -8.02 0.72 19.84
N ASN A 165 -8.10 1.98 20.27
CA ASN A 165 -7.02 2.72 20.95
C ASN A 165 -5.72 2.92 20.14
N CYS A 166 -5.74 2.65 18.84
CA CYS A 166 -4.64 2.91 17.92
C CYS A 166 -4.98 4.07 16.99
N THR A 167 -3.97 4.85 16.60
CA THR A 167 -4.08 5.88 15.56
C THR A 167 -3.44 5.33 14.29
N HIS A 168 -4.23 5.25 13.21
CA HIS A 168 -3.75 4.79 11.91
C HIS A 168 -3.62 5.99 10.98
N ILE A 169 -2.42 6.23 10.46
CA ILE A 169 -2.11 7.38 9.61
C ILE A 169 -2.09 6.92 8.15
N ALA A 170 -2.90 7.56 7.31
CA ALA A 170 -2.83 7.42 5.87
C ALA A 170 -1.74 8.35 5.31
N PHE A 171 -0.95 7.83 4.36
CA PHE A 171 0.02 8.64 3.64
C PHE A 171 -0.69 9.79 2.88
N PRO A 172 -0.11 11.00 2.81
CA PRO A 172 -0.73 12.14 2.13
C PRO A 172 -1.00 11.88 0.65
N GLU A 173 -2.10 12.44 0.16
CA GLU A 173 -2.26 12.70 -1.28
C GLU A 173 -1.32 13.83 -1.73
N PRO A 174 -0.96 13.89 -3.02
CA PRO A 174 -0.04 14.91 -3.55
C PRO A 174 -0.40 16.34 -3.16
N GLN A 175 -1.69 16.68 -3.20
CA GLN A 175 -2.18 18.03 -2.89
C GLN A 175 -1.88 18.46 -1.45
N HIS A 176 -1.84 17.55 -0.48
CA HIS A 176 -1.49 17.89 0.89
C HIS A 176 -0.05 18.39 1.01
N VAL A 177 0.86 17.79 0.24
CA VAL A 177 2.27 18.20 0.21
C VAL A 177 2.45 19.50 -0.58
N LEU A 178 1.68 19.71 -1.65
CA LEU A 178 1.70 20.96 -2.43
C LEU A 178 1.13 22.16 -1.69
N ASN A 179 0.19 21.94 -0.77
CA ASN A 179 -0.41 22.99 0.04
C ASN A 179 0.43 23.37 1.26
N ALA A 180 1.43 22.57 1.62
CA ALA A 180 2.35 22.87 2.71
C ALA A 180 3.38 23.93 2.29
N GLN A 181 3.92 24.67 3.26
CA GLN A 181 5.06 25.54 2.97
C GLN A 181 6.31 24.70 2.69
N GLU A 182 7.14 25.11 1.73
CA GLU A 182 8.36 24.37 1.38
C GLU A 182 9.28 24.13 2.59
N ASP A 183 9.39 25.14 3.47
CA ASP A 183 10.13 25.05 4.73
C ASP A 183 9.62 23.97 5.68
N GLU A 184 8.31 23.68 5.66
CA GLU A 184 7.72 22.60 6.46
C GLU A 184 8.11 21.24 5.89
N VAL A 185 8.07 21.09 4.57
CA VAL A 185 8.51 19.86 3.89
C VAL A 185 10.02 19.66 4.11
N LEU A 186 10.81 20.73 4.06
CA LEU A 186 12.25 20.69 4.31
C LEU A 186 12.60 20.29 5.75
N LYS A 187 11.87 20.78 6.75
CA LYS A 187 12.05 20.37 8.16
C LYS A 187 11.88 18.85 8.34
N VAL A 188 10.95 18.24 7.60
CA VAL A 188 10.69 16.79 7.64
C VAL A 188 11.73 16.01 6.83
N VAL A 189 11.95 16.41 5.57
CA VAL A 189 12.78 15.65 4.61
C VAL A 189 14.27 15.84 4.85
N ARG A 190 14.66 16.99 5.42
CA ARG A 190 16.03 17.36 5.81
C ARG A 190 17.02 17.33 4.65
N SER A 191 16.55 17.56 3.43
CA SER A 191 17.35 17.59 2.20
C SER A 191 16.64 18.36 1.11
N GLU A 192 17.13 19.55 0.78
CA GLU A 192 16.58 20.42 -0.27
C GLU A 192 16.42 19.69 -1.60
N ARG A 193 17.44 18.94 -2.04
CA ARG A 193 17.38 18.16 -3.27
C ARG A 193 16.20 17.17 -3.27
N LYS A 194 15.97 16.47 -2.16
CA LYS A 194 14.86 15.51 -2.06
C LYS A 194 13.51 16.21 -1.97
N VAL A 195 13.43 17.36 -1.29
CA VAL A 195 12.23 18.20 -1.27
C VAL A 195 11.86 18.59 -2.70
N ASN A 196 12.80 19.10 -3.48
CA ASN A 196 12.58 19.47 -4.88
C ASN A 196 12.02 18.31 -5.71
N TYR A 197 12.56 17.11 -5.54
CA TYR A 197 12.04 15.92 -6.23
C TYR A 197 10.66 15.48 -5.74
N ILE A 198 10.40 15.54 -4.43
CA ILE A 198 9.08 15.21 -3.85
C ILE A 198 8.03 16.20 -4.33
N LEU A 199 8.31 17.50 -4.32
CA LEU A 199 7.40 18.54 -4.82
C LEU A 199 7.16 18.39 -6.33
N SER A 200 8.19 18.07 -7.11
CA SER A 200 8.04 17.79 -8.53
C SER A 200 7.17 16.56 -8.79
N ALA A 201 7.39 15.48 -8.03
CA ALA A 201 6.54 14.29 -8.10
C ALA A 201 5.10 14.60 -7.67
N ALA A 202 4.91 15.39 -6.61
CA ALA A 202 3.60 15.79 -6.12
C ALA A 202 2.83 16.59 -7.17
N LYS A 203 3.48 17.55 -7.86
CA LYS A 203 2.87 18.29 -8.98
C LYS A 203 2.37 17.33 -10.06
N ARG A 204 3.23 16.40 -10.51
CA ARG A 204 2.86 15.45 -11.56
C ARG A 204 1.74 14.51 -11.11
N PHE A 205 1.80 14.00 -9.89
CA PHE A 205 0.79 13.06 -9.38
C PHE A 205 -0.53 13.73 -9.00
N ALA A 206 -0.57 15.06 -8.83
CA ALA A 206 -1.82 15.80 -8.66
C ALA A 206 -2.61 15.94 -9.99
N GLU A 207 -1.93 15.82 -11.13
CA GLU A 207 -2.53 15.98 -12.46
C GLU A 207 -2.97 14.66 -13.10
N VAL A 208 -2.59 13.51 -12.54
CA VAL A 208 -2.96 12.19 -13.07
C VAL A 208 -3.96 11.49 -12.14
N PRO A 209 -4.84 10.63 -12.69
CA PRO A 209 -5.68 9.79 -11.86
C PRO A 209 -4.84 8.93 -10.91
N ASN A 210 -5.36 8.65 -9.72
CA ASN A 210 -4.71 7.74 -8.77
C ASN A 210 -4.56 6.30 -9.33
N THR A 211 -5.30 5.96 -10.38
CA THR A 211 -5.25 4.70 -11.13
C THR A 211 -4.16 4.67 -12.20
N PHE A 212 -3.38 5.74 -12.38
CA PHE A 212 -2.35 5.85 -13.42
C PHE A 212 -1.42 4.63 -13.51
N LEU A 213 -0.97 4.06 -12.37
CA LEU A 213 -0.12 2.86 -12.36
C LEU A 213 -0.86 1.54 -12.63
N MET A 214 -2.19 1.55 -12.69
CA MET A 214 -3.03 0.35 -12.81
C MET A 214 -3.59 0.15 -14.21
N GLU A 215 -3.58 1.18 -15.05
CA GLU A 215 -4.33 1.23 -16.32
C GLU A 215 -3.44 1.46 -17.54
N GLU A 216 -2.14 1.75 -17.35
CA GLU A 216 -1.22 1.88 -18.49
C GLU A 216 -0.61 0.53 -18.87
N ASP A 217 -0.71 0.19 -20.16
CA ASP A 217 -0.02 -0.95 -20.76
C ASP A 217 1.49 -0.65 -20.80
N TYR A 218 2.28 -1.42 -20.05
CA TYR A 218 3.75 -1.40 -20.09
C TYR A 218 4.30 -2.58 -20.88
#